data_AF-A0A451A7J1-F1
#
_entry.id   AF-A0A451A7J1-F1
#
_cell.length_a   1.000
_cell.length_b   1.000
_cell.length_c   1.000
_cell.angle_alpha   90.00
_cell.angle_beta   90.00
_cell.angle_gamma   90.00
#
_symmetry.space_group_name_H-M   'P 1'
#
loop_
_entity.id
_entity.type
_entity.pdbx_description
1 polymer ?
#
loop_
_entity_poly.entity_id
_entity_poly.type
_entity_poly.pdbx_seq_one_letter_code
_entity_poly.pdbx_strand_id
1 'polypeptide(L)'
;MFDEEYLDSLPSEPILALDKVVNEAIDKWNSLTEYNRSKEYEFFLEAFTIIQAISANVEELKVSPDILLESTPKEVVQKIIDFCESVKIKISKCKVRLKSEQLQNKYQAKFGNVFAYEFSKGDLERIQRLINELRDTITASELFEEQHKQRLLARLEKIQSELHKKVSDLDHLWGLVGDAGVVFGKFGESAKPFVDRIREIANITWRTQSRAEELPSDTPMSLISNDDNKANK
;
A
#
# COMPACT_ATOMS: atom_id res chain seq x y z
N MET A 1 -7.45 5.78 -25.21
CA MET A 1 -7.45 4.36 -24.77
C MET A 1 -6.51 4.33 -23.59
N PHE A 2 -6.79 3.55 -22.55
CA PHE A 2 -5.94 3.51 -21.36
C PHE A 2 -4.62 2.81 -21.72
N ASP A 3 -3.60 3.58 -22.10
CA ASP A 3 -2.30 3.06 -22.52
C ASP A 3 -1.45 2.59 -21.33
N GLU A 4 -0.36 1.87 -21.62
CA GLU A 4 0.56 1.36 -20.59
C GLU A 4 1.12 2.49 -19.73
N GLU A 5 1.42 3.66 -20.33
CA GLU A 5 1.90 4.84 -19.61
C GLU A 5 0.87 5.36 -18.60
N TYR A 6 -0.41 5.39 -18.98
CA TYR A 6 -1.49 5.74 -18.06
C TYR A 6 -1.60 4.73 -16.91
N LEU A 7 -1.58 3.43 -17.22
CA LEU A 7 -1.69 2.36 -16.22
C LEU A 7 -0.53 2.39 -15.22
N ASP A 8 0.68 2.64 -15.70
CA ASP A 8 1.89 2.80 -14.87
C ASP A 8 1.86 4.08 -14.01
N SER A 9 1.10 5.10 -14.44
CA SER A 9 0.90 6.34 -13.67
C SER A 9 -0.13 6.21 -12.53
N LEU A 10 -0.80 5.06 -12.40
CA LEU A 10 -1.81 4.87 -11.36
C LEU A 10 -1.16 4.73 -9.98
N PRO A 11 -1.76 5.33 -8.92
CA PRO A 11 -1.27 5.15 -7.56
C PRO A 11 -1.21 3.67 -7.15
N SER A 12 -0.20 3.27 -6.37
CA SER A 12 -0.09 1.90 -5.87
C SER A 12 -1.19 1.52 -4.86
N GLU A 13 -1.82 2.51 -4.22
CA GLU A 13 -2.95 2.31 -3.30
C GLU A 13 -4.25 2.06 -4.09
N PRO A 14 -4.87 0.86 -4.00
CA PRO A 14 -5.99 0.44 -4.88
C PRO A 14 -7.19 1.39 -4.87
N ILE A 15 -7.52 1.98 -3.71
CA ILE A 15 -8.64 2.92 -3.57
C ILE A 15 -8.35 4.22 -4.34
N LEU A 16 -7.09 4.67 -4.39
CA LEU A 16 -6.70 5.88 -5.11
C LEU A 16 -6.63 5.63 -6.63
N ALA A 17 -6.14 4.45 -7.05
CA ALA A 17 -6.18 4.03 -8.45
C ALA A 17 -7.63 3.93 -8.96
N LEU A 18 -8.51 3.27 -8.20
CA LEU A 18 -9.93 3.17 -8.52
C LEU A 18 -10.58 4.56 -8.64
N ASP A 19 -10.28 5.47 -7.72
CA ASP A 19 -10.83 6.83 -7.77
C ASP A 19 -10.43 7.58 -9.04
N LYS A 20 -9.16 7.44 -9.48
CA LYS A 20 -8.66 8.09 -10.70
C LYS A 20 -9.38 7.56 -11.95
N VAL A 21 -9.45 6.24 -12.11
CA VAL A 21 -10.10 5.61 -13.28
C VAL A 21 -11.62 5.86 -13.30
N VAL A 22 -12.29 5.79 -12.14
CA VAL A 22 -13.73 6.07 -12.02
C VAL A 22 -14.04 7.53 -12.36
N ASN A 23 -13.24 8.48 -11.87
CA ASN A 23 -13.45 9.89 -12.19
C ASN A 23 -13.23 10.16 -13.67
N GLU A 24 -12.23 9.55 -14.30
CA GLU A 24 -11.97 9.72 -15.72
C GLU A 24 -13.10 9.19 -16.61
N ALA A 25 -13.68 8.04 -16.25
CA ALA A 25 -14.86 7.52 -16.92
C ALA A 25 -16.08 8.46 -16.80
N ILE A 26 -16.34 8.99 -15.59
CA ILE A 26 -17.44 9.92 -15.33
C ILE A 26 -17.21 11.26 -16.04
N ASP A 27 -16.00 11.80 -16.01
CA ASP A 27 -15.66 13.07 -16.65
C ASP A 27 -15.79 12.97 -18.17
N LYS A 28 -15.33 11.86 -18.76
CA LYS A 28 -15.53 11.61 -20.19
C LYS A 28 -17.02 11.48 -20.52
N TRP A 29 -17.81 10.77 -19.73
CA TRP A 29 -19.27 10.71 -19.92
C TRP A 29 -19.95 12.09 -19.88
N ASN A 30 -19.56 12.93 -18.93
CA ASN A 30 -20.08 14.29 -18.77
C ASN A 30 -19.68 15.22 -19.93
N SER A 31 -18.51 14.97 -20.55
CA SER A 31 -18.06 15.73 -21.72
C SER A 31 -18.77 15.35 -23.03
N LEU A 32 -19.41 14.17 -23.08
CA LEU A 32 -20.02 13.62 -24.28
C LEU A 32 -21.52 13.93 -24.36
N THR A 33 -21.97 14.26 -25.57
CA THR A 33 -23.40 14.34 -25.89
C THR A 33 -24.04 12.95 -25.93
N GLU A 34 -25.36 12.88 -25.75
CA GLU A 34 -26.09 11.60 -25.71
C GLU A 34 -25.85 10.72 -26.94
N TYR A 35 -25.73 11.34 -28.12
CA TYR A 35 -25.45 10.68 -29.38
C TYR A 35 -24.03 10.08 -29.44
N ASN A 36 -23.04 10.75 -28.84
CA ASN A 36 -21.63 10.34 -28.91
C ASN A 36 -21.25 9.29 -27.86
N ARG A 37 -22.01 9.17 -26.76
CA ARG A 37 -21.73 8.22 -25.67
C ARG A 37 -21.68 6.76 -26.14
N SER A 38 -22.57 6.38 -27.05
CA SER A 38 -22.60 5.02 -27.61
C SER A 38 -21.45 4.71 -28.58
N LYS A 39 -20.82 5.74 -29.16
CA LYS A 39 -19.67 5.59 -30.08
C LYS A 39 -18.37 5.36 -29.33
N GLU A 40 -18.30 5.82 -28.09
CA GLU A 40 -17.15 5.65 -27.19
C GLU A 40 -17.26 4.36 -26.35
N TYR A 41 -18.06 3.39 -26.79
CA TYR A 41 -18.33 2.13 -26.08
C TYR A 41 -17.06 1.40 -25.64
N GLU A 42 -16.06 1.30 -26.52
CA GLU A 42 -14.79 0.60 -26.23
C GLU A 42 -14.05 1.23 -25.05
N PHE A 43 -14.03 2.56 -24.97
CA PHE A 43 -13.40 3.26 -23.84
C PHE A 43 -14.09 2.91 -22.52
N PHE A 44 -15.41 2.89 -22.48
CA PHE A 44 -16.14 2.59 -21.26
C PHE A 44 -16.00 1.12 -20.85
N LEU A 45 -15.94 0.21 -21.81
CA LEU A 45 -15.67 -1.22 -21.57
C LEU A 45 -14.26 -1.44 -20.99
N GLU A 46 -13.27 -0.73 -21.53
CA GLU A 46 -11.90 -0.76 -21.04
C GLU A 46 -11.81 -0.20 -19.61
N ALA A 47 -12.41 0.96 -19.35
CA ALA A 47 -12.51 1.54 -18.01
C ALA A 47 -13.16 0.55 -17.01
N PHE A 48 -14.27 -0.08 -17.42
CA PHE A 48 -14.98 -1.05 -16.60
C PHE A 48 -14.10 -2.26 -16.25
N THR A 49 -13.36 -2.79 -17.22
CA THR A 49 -12.46 -3.93 -17.03
C THR A 49 -11.33 -3.59 -16.06
N ILE A 50 -10.75 -2.38 -16.17
CA ILE A 50 -9.72 -1.89 -15.24
C ILE A 50 -10.30 -1.74 -13.83
N ILE A 51 -11.47 -1.14 -13.68
CA ILE A 51 -12.15 -0.98 -12.39
C ILE A 51 -12.43 -2.35 -11.75
N GLN A 52 -12.85 -3.34 -12.53
CA GLN A 52 -13.04 -4.72 -12.05
C GLN A 52 -11.72 -5.35 -11.60
N ALA A 53 -10.65 -5.19 -12.36
CA ALA A 53 -9.34 -5.74 -12.02
C ALA A 53 -8.80 -5.15 -10.71
N ILE A 54 -8.95 -3.85 -10.48
CA ILE A 54 -8.49 -3.21 -9.24
C ILE A 54 -9.42 -3.56 -8.07
N SER A 55 -10.74 -3.58 -8.28
CA SER A 55 -11.72 -3.87 -7.22
C SER A 55 -11.75 -5.33 -6.78
N ALA A 56 -11.26 -6.28 -7.59
CA ALA A 56 -11.12 -7.68 -7.20
C ALA A 56 -10.28 -7.86 -5.92
N ASN A 57 -9.35 -6.95 -5.66
CA ASN A 57 -8.46 -6.97 -4.50
C ASN A 57 -9.01 -6.18 -3.28
N VAL A 58 -10.20 -5.60 -3.39
CA VAL A 58 -10.85 -4.82 -2.31
C VAL A 58 -12.18 -5.47 -1.97
N GLU A 59 -12.23 -6.20 -0.85
CA GLU A 59 -13.40 -6.99 -0.46
C GLU A 59 -14.69 -6.17 -0.34
N GLU A 60 -14.57 -4.92 0.10
CA GLU A 60 -15.66 -3.94 0.25
C GLU A 60 -16.21 -3.42 -1.10
N LEU A 61 -15.49 -3.69 -2.20
CA LEU A 61 -15.78 -3.22 -3.56
C LEU A 61 -16.02 -4.35 -4.57
N LYS A 62 -16.07 -5.62 -4.14
CA LYS A 62 -16.47 -6.73 -5.02
C LYS A 62 -17.87 -6.45 -5.58
N VAL A 63 -17.97 -6.26 -6.89
CA VAL A 63 -19.25 -6.12 -7.59
C VAL A 63 -19.34 -7.19 -8.67
N SER A 64 -20.47 -7.88 -8.69
CA SER A 64 -20.73 -8.99 -9.61
C SER A 64 -20.85 -8.51 -11.06
N PRO A 65 -20.39 -9.31 -12.04
CA PRO A 65 -20.29 -8.93 -13.45
C PRO A 65 -21.57 -9.24 -14.25
N ASP A 66 -22.76 -8.88 -13.76
CA ASP A 66 -24.02 -9.19 -14.48
C ASP A 66 -24.35 -8.22 -15.63
N ILE A 67 -23.41 -7.35 -16.02
CA ILE A 67 -23.68 -6.23 -16.94
C ILE A 67 -23.69 -6.65 -18.42
N LEU A 68 -23.16 -7.82 -18.80
CA LEU A 68 -22.68 -8.07 -20.17
C LEU A 68 -23.47 -9.07 -21.04
N LEU A 69 -24.56 -9.66 -20.57
CA LEU A 69 -25.35 -10.59 -21.39
C LEU A 69 -26.65 -9.91 -21.85
N GLU A 70 -26.73 -9.63 -23.15
CA GLU A 70 -27.93 -9.15 -23.89
C GLU A 70 -28.31 -7.67 -23.66
N SER A 71 -27.46 -6.71 -24.02
CA SER A 71 -27.81 -5.28 -24.00
C SER A 71 -27.18 -4.51 -25.16
N THR A 72 -27.85 -3.44 -25.62
CA THR A 72 -27.31 -2.55 -26.66
C THR A 72 -26.10 -1.75 -26.17
N PRO A 73 -25.20 -1.27 -27.05
CA PRO A 73 -24.04 -0.47 -26.62
C PRO A 73 -24.41 0.74 -25.75
N LYS A 74 -25.55 1.38 -26.01
CA LYS A 74 -26.07 2.50 -25.19
C LYS A 74 -26.40 2.06 -23.76
N GLU A 75 -27.13 0.95 -23.62
CA GLU A 75 -27.51 0.40 -22.31
C GLU A 75 -26.30 -0.08 -21.51
N VAL A 76 -25.32 -0.68 -22.19
CA VAL A 76 -24.08 -1.13 -21.55
C VAL A 76 -23.29 0.06 -21.01
N VAL A 77 -23.09 1.11 -21.81
CA VAL A 77 -22.37 2.31 -21.32
C VAL A 77 -23.12 2.95 -20.15
N GLN A 78 -24.46 3.04 -20.21
CA GLN A 78 -25.24 3.57 -19.09
C GLN A 78 -25.04 2.74 -17.81
N LYS A 79 -25.15 1.40 -17.89
CA LYS A 79 -24.91 0.50 -16.76
C LYS A 79 -23.49 0.63 -16.20
N ILE A 80 -22.48 0.82 -17.07
CA ILE A 80 -21.09 1.05 -16.64
C ILE A 80 -20.98 2.36 -15.85
N ILE A 81 -21.66 3.42 -16.28
CA ILE A 81 -21.63 4.71 -15.58
C ILE A 81 -22.38 4.62 -14.24
N ASP A 82 -23.55 4.00 -14.21
CA ASP A 82 -24.30 3.77 -12.96
C ASP A 82 -23.44 2.97 -11.96
N PHE A 83 -22.69 1.99 -12.47
CA PHE A 83 -21.70 1.25 -11.70
C PHE A 83 -20.57 2.15 -11.18
N CYS A 84 -19.95 2.97 -12.04
CA CYS A 84 -18.91 3.93 -11.66
C CYS A 84 -19.38 4.88 -10.55
N GLU A 85 -20.61 5.40 -10.64
CA GLU A 85 -21.20 6.26 -9.60
C GLU A 85 -21.38 5.50 -8.27
N SER A 86 -21.84 4.26 -8.32
CA SER A 86 -21.97 3.42 -7.12
C SER A 86 -20.62 3.16 -6.44
N VAL A 87 -19.57 2.93 -7.23
CA VAL A 87 -18.20 2.71 -6.76
C VAL A 87 -17.63 4.01 -6.17
N LYS A 88 -17.86 5.16 -6.82
CA LYS A 88 -17.43 6.49 -6.32
C LYS A 88 -17.98 6.80 -4.93
N ILE A 89 -19.24 6.45 -4.67
CA ILE A 89 -19.86 6.61 -3.34
C ILE A 89 -19.14 5.74 -2.30
N LYS A 90 -18.84 4.47 -2.64
CA LYS A 90 -18.11 3.56 -1.73
C LYS A 90 -16.69 4.05 -1.47
N ILE A 91 -15.96 4.46 -2.50
CA ILE A 91 -14.60 5.03 -2.39
C ILE A 91 -14.59 6.23 -1.45
N SER A 92 -15.57 7.14 -1.59
CA SER A 92 -15.67 8.33 -0.74
C SER A 92 -15.83 7.96 0.74
N LYS A 93 -16.64 6.94 1.04
CA LYS A 93 -16.78 6.40 2.41
C LYS A 93 -15.47 5.81 2.93
N CYS A 94 -14.78 5.00 2.13
CA CYS A 94 -13.50 4.40 2.52
C CYS A 94 -12.41 5.45 2.77
N LYS A 95 -12.32 6.48 1.92
CA LYS A 95 -11.38 7.60 2.11
C LYS A 95 -11.62 8.36 3.42
N VAL A 96 -12.89 8.61 3.77
CA VAL A 96 -13.25 9.27 5.03
C VAL A 96 -12.89 8.38 6.23
N ARG A 97 -13.17 7.08 6.16
CA ARG A 97 -12.81 6.11 7.20
C ARG A 97 -11.29 6.07 7.42
N LEU A 98 -10.51 5.85 6.35
CA LEU A 98 -9.04 5.81 6.40
C LEU A 98 -8.47 7.08 7.02
N LYS A 99 -8.96 8.25 6.58
CA LYS A 99 -8.49 9.53 7.13
C LYS A 99 -8.89 9.74 8.58
N SER A 100 -10.07 9.28 8.99
CA SER A 100 -10.51 9.30 10.39
C SER A 100 -9.66 8.39 11.27
N GLU A 101 -9.36 7.18 10.81
CA GLU A 101 -8.49 6.22 11.51
C GLU A 101 -7.07 6.79 11.68
N GLN A 102 -6.49 7.33 10.61
CA GLN A 102 -5.20 8.02 10.67
C GLN A 102 -5.19 9.18 11.66
N LEU A 103 -6.25 10.01 11.66
CA LEU A 103 -6.36 11.13 12.61
C LEU A 103 -6.58 10.66 14.04
N GLN A 104 -7.42 9.64 14.25
CA GLN A 104 -7.66 9.05 15.57
C GLN A 104 -6.36 8.46 16.13
N ASN A 105 -5.64 7.65 15.36
CA ASN A 105 -4.35 7.09 15.76
C ASN A 105 -3.35 8.20 16.09
N LYS A 106 -3.25 9.22 15.24
CA LYS A 106 -2.38 10.40 15.45
C LYS A 106 -2.70 11.14 16.75
N TYR A 107 -3.97 11.35 17.07
CA TYR A 107 -4.36 12.11 18.27
C TYR A 107 -4.35 11.24 19.53
N GLN A 108 -4.73 9.97 19.46
CA GLN A 108 -4.63 9.05 20.59
C GLN A 108 -3.18 8.90 21.06
N ALA A 109 -2.23 8.74 20.13
CA ALA A 109 -0.80 8.72 20.44
C ALA A 109 -0.30 10.04 21.07
N LYS A 110 -0.90 11.18 20.69
CA LYS A 110 -0.53 12.52 21.22
C LYS A 110 -1.07 12.76 22.64
N PHE A 111 -2.25 12.24 22.97
CA PHE A 111 -2.92 12.52 24.25
C PHE A 111 -2.73 11.44 25.32
N GLY A 112 -1.98 10.36 25.04
CA GLY A 112 -1.52 9.41 26.06
C GLY A 112 -2.61 8.53 26.68
N ASN A 113 -3.83 8.55 26.13
CA ASN A 113 -4.95 7.73 26.60
C ASN A 113 -4.95 6.30 26.03
N VAL A 114 -3.97 5.95 25.19
CA VAL A 114 -3.82 4.63 24.56
C VAL A 114 -2.32 4.29 24.59
N PHE A 115 -2.02 3.00 24.79
CA PHE A 115 -0.68 2.43 24.66
C PHE A 115 -0.03 2.89 23.35
N ALA A 116 1.24 3.29 23.40
CA ALA A 116 1.97 3.74 22.24
C ALA A 116 3.43 3.35 22.35
N TYR A 117 4.01 2.99 21.21
CA TYR A 117 5.44 2.78 21.07
C TYR A 117 6.13 4.13 20.96
N GLU A 118 7.05 4.42 21.87
CA GLU A 118 7.79 5.68 21.88
C GLU A 118 9.24 5.48 21.42
N PHE A 119 9.56 6.04 20.27
CA PHE A 119 10.94 6.11 19.79
C PHE A 119 11.70 7.21 20.54
N SER A 120 12.96 6.94 20.88
CA SER A 120 13.86 8.02 21.29
C SER A 120 14.13 8.95 20.10
N LYS A 121 14.54 10.20 20.39
CA LYS A 121 14.90 11.15 19.33
C LYS A 121 16.00 10.59 18.41
N GLY A 122 17.01 9.95 19.00
CA GLY A 122 18.12 9.34 18.25
C GLY A 122 17.67 8.15 17.40
N ASP A 123 16.77 7.31 17.92
CA ASP A 123 16.20 6.19 17.16
C ASP A 123 15.40 6.69 15.96
N LEU A 124 14.57 7.72 16.15
CA LEU A 124 13.76 8.31 15.08
C LEU A 124 14.62 8.94 13.98
N GLU A 125 15.63 9.72 14.35
CA GLU A 125 16.60 10.28 13.39
C GLU A 125 17.37 9.19 12.65
N ARG A 126 17.71 8.08 13.32
CA ARG A 126 18.40 6.97 12.67
C ARG A 126 17.51 6.24 11.69
N ILE A 127 16.26 5.93 12.05
CA ILE A 127 15.30 5.31 11.11
C ILE A 127 15.10 6.21 9.89
N GLN A 128 14.95 7.53 10.05
CA GLN A 128 14.81 8.45 8.92
C GLN A 128 16.02 8.40 7.99
N ARG A 129 17.25 8.38 8.52
CA ARG A 129 18.46 8.22 7.71
C ARG A 129 18.46 6.88 6.97
N LEU A 130 18.12 5.78 7.65
CA LEU A 130 18.06 4.44 7.05
C LEU A 130 17.02 4.36 5.92
N ILE A 131 15.87 5.01 6.08
CA ILE A 131 14.84 5.10 5.02
C ILE A 131 15.39 5.85 3.80
N ASN A 132 16.08 6.98 4.00
CA ASN A 132 16.68 7.71 2.89
C ASN A 132 17.77 6.88 2.19
N GLU A 133 18.67 6.23 2.96
CA GLU A 133 19.68 5.32 2.42
C GLU A 133 19.04 4.17 1.61
N LEU A 134 17.90 3.64 2.07
CA LEU A 134 17.13 2.63 1.34
C LEU A 134 16.53 3.18 0.04
N ARG A 135 15.98 4.40 0.04
CA ARG A 135 15.47 5.05 -1.17
C ARG A 135 16.57 5.21 -2.22
N ASP A 136 17.74 5.67 -1.80
CA ASP A 136 18.90 5.84 -2.68
C ASP A 136 19.35 4.47 -3.23
N THR A 137 19.42 3.45 -2.36
CA THR A 137 19.80 2.09 -2.75
C THR A 137 18.82 1.48 -3.75
N ILE A 138 17.51 1.62 -3.55
CA ILE A 138 16.49 1.09 -4.47
C ILE A 138 16.57 1.81 -5.82
N THR A 139 16.69 3.14 -5.79
CA THR A 139 16.69 3.97 -7.00
C THR A 139 17.91 3.64 -7.87
N ALA A 140 19.10 3.58 -7.27
CA ALA A 140 20.36 3.30 -7.96
C ALA A 140 20.57 1.82 -8.32
N SER A 141 19.79 0.90 -7.74
CA SER A 141 19.96 -0.54 -7.95
C SER A 141 19.45 -0.99 -9.31
N GLU A 142 20.23 -1.81 -10.01
CA GLU A 142 19.79 -2.54 -11.21
C GLU A 142 19.18 -3.90 -10.87
N LEU A 143 19.16 -4.30 -9.58
CA LEU A 143 18.63 -5.60 -9.14
C LEU A 143 17.10 -5.67 -9.19
N PHE A 144 16.43 -4.52 -9.17
CA PHE A 144 14.99 -4.44 -9.06
C PHE A 144 14.38 -3.99 -10.38
N GLU A 145 13.37 -4.72 -10.84
CA GLU A 145 12.48 -4.26 -11.92
C GLU A 145 11.73 -3.00 -11.50
N GLU A 146 11.37 -2.16 -12.47
CA GLU A 146 10.79 -0.83 -12.20
C GLU A 146 9.51 -0.91 -11.35
N GLN A 147 8.62 -1.84 -11.66
CA GLN A 147 7.40 -2.07 -10.87
C GLN A 147 7.72 -2.51 -9.43
N HIS A 148 8.80 -3.26 -9.21
CA HIS A 148 9.23 -3.65 -7.87
C HIS A 148 9.84 -2.45 -7.11
N LYS A 149 10.64 -1.61 -7.78
CA LYS A 149 11.16 -0.35 -7.20
C LYS A 149 10.03 0.55 -6.74
N GLN A 150 9.03 0.80 -7.59
CA GLN A 150 7.89 1.64 -7.27
C GLN A 150 7.15 1.15 -6.02
N ARG A 151 6.89 -0.17 -5.92
CA ARG A 151 6.25 -0.76 -4.73
C ARG A 151 7.07 -0.57 -3.46
N LEU A 152 8.38 -0.77 -3.51
CA LEU A 152 9.27 -0.57 -2.36
C LEU A 152 9.33 0.91 -1.95
N LEU A 153 9.46 1.82 -2.91
CA LEU A 153 9.52 3.26 -2.65
C LEU A 153 8.21 3.79 -2.06
N ALA A 154 7.06 3.38 -2.60
CA ALA A 154 5.74 3.75 -2.05
C ALA A 154 5.57 3.29 -0.59
N ARG A 155 6.06 2.07 -0.28
CA ARG A 155 6.05 1.54 1.09
C ARG A 155 6.96 2.35 2.03
N LEU A 156 8.15 2.73 1.58
CA LEU A 156 9.06 3.58 2.37
C LEU A 156 8.47 4.98 2.62
N GLU A 157 7.78 5.55 1.63
CA GLU A 157 7.08 6.84 1.79
C GLU A 157 5.97 6.78 2.82
N LYS A 158 5.17 5.72 2.78
CA LYS A 158 4.12 5.49 3.77
C LYS A 158 4.69 5.41 5.18
N ILE A 159 5.71 4.57 5.40
CA ILE A 159 6.41 4.45 6.68
C ILE A 159 6.96 5.80 7.13
N GLN A 160 7.60 6.54 6.24
CA GLN A 160 8.16 7.86 6.57
C GLN A 160 7.09 8.87 6.98
N SER A 161 5.93 8.84 6.33
CA SER A 161 4.81 9.75 6.62
C SER A 161 4.14 9.47 7.97
N GLU A 162 4.17 8.21 8.41
CA GLU A 162 3.59 7.72 9.67
C GLU A 162 4.63 7.70 10.81
N LEU A 163 5.92 7.84 10.50
CA LEU A 163 7.00 7.84 11.48
C LEU A 163 6.97 9.10 12.35
N HIS A 164 6.50 8.91 13.58
CA HIS A 164 6.46 9.95 14.60
C HIS A 164 7.10 9.45 15.90
N LYS A 165 7.32 10.37 16.85
CA LYS A 165 7.91 10.03 18.15
C LYS A 165 7.08 8.95 18.87
N LYS A 166 5.76 8.99 18.72
CA LYS A 166 4.81 8.02 19.27
C LYS A 166 3.98 7.44 18.14
N VAL A 167 3.88 6.12 18.10
CA VAL A 167 3.07 5.37 17.12
C VAL A 167 2.20 4.33 17.83
N SER A 168 1.04 4.03 17.24
CA SER A 168 0.06 3.07 17.79
C SER A 168 0.47 1.61 17.57
N ASP A 169 1.17 1.33 16.48
CA ASP A 169 1.58 0.01 16.04
C ASP A 169 2.94 0.08 15.33
N LEU A 170 3.55 -1.08 15.12
CA LEU A 170 4.85 -1.22 14.46
C LEU A 170 4.76 -2.10 13.19
N ASP A 171 3.54 -2.43 12.74
CA ASP A 171 3.29 -3.42 11.69
C ASP A 171 3.93 -3.01 10.37
N HIS A 172 3.88 -1.71 10.04
CA HIS A 172 4.52 -1.18 8.84
C HIS A 172 6.04 -1.34 8.84
N LEU A 173 6.69 -1.28 10.01
CA LEU A 173 8.13 -1.52 10.15
C LEU A 173 8.46 -3.01 10.07
N TRP A 174 7.64 -3.87 10.67
CA TRP A 174 7.80 -5.33 10.56
C TRP A 174 7.56 -5.85 9.14
N GLY A 175 6.70 -5.18 8.37
CA GLY A 175 6.51 -5.46 6.94
C GLY A 175 7.80 -5.39 6.13
N LEU A 176 8.74 -4.49 6.49
CA LEU A 176 10.04 -4.40 5.81
C LEU A 176 10.89 -5.66 5.97
N VAL A 177 10.79 -6.33 7.13
CA VAL A 177 11.55 -7.58 7.38
C VAL A 177 11.11 -8.68 6.41
N GLY A 178 9.80 -8.75 6.12
CA GLY A 178 9.26 -9.63 5.09
C GLY A 178 9.80 -9.31 3.70
N ASP A 179 9.80 -8.03 3.32
CA ASP A 179 10.35 -7.57 2.04
C ASP A 179 11.84 -7.90 1.91
N ALA A 180 12.62 -7.69 2.97
CA ALA A 180 14.03 -8.07 3.03
C ALA A 180 14.23 -9.59 2.85
N GLY A 181 13.39 -10.42 3.46
CA GLY A 181 13.43 -11.87 3.28
C GLY A 181 13.20 -12.29 1.83
N VAL A 182 12.22 -11.70 1.15
CA VAL A 182 11.94 -11.97 -0.27
C VAL A 182 13.10 -11.50 -1.15
N VAL A 183 13.59 -10.28 -0.94
CA VAL A 183 14.70 -9.70 -1.71
C VAL A 183 15.99 -10.50 -1.50
N PHE A 184 16.30 -10.90 -0.28
CA PHE A 184 17.45 -11.75 0.01
C PHE A 184 17.30 -13.15 -0.62
N GLY A 185 16.12 -13.76 -0.57
CA GLY A 185 15.86 -15.05 -1.19
C GLY A 185 16.05 -15.03 -2.71
N LYS A 186 15.73 -13.92 -3.36
CA LYS A 186 15.87 -13.75 -4.82
C LYS A 186 17.29 -13.42 -5.27
N PHE A 187 17.97 -12.52 -4.56
CA PHE A 187 19.22 -11.92 -5.03
C PHE A 187 20.43 -12.23 -4.15
N GLY A 188 20.22 -12.94 -3.04
CA GLY A 188 21.25 -13.38 -2.11
C GLY A 188 22.15 -12.24 -1.63
N GLU A 189 23.45 -12.46 -1.77
CA GLU A 189 24.51 -11.55 -1.31
C GLU A 189 24.46 -10.16 -1.97
N SER A 190 24.00 -10.07 -3.22
CA SER A 190 23.87 -8.79 -3.93
C SER A 190 22.84 -7.86 -3.29
N ALA A 191 21.88 -8.41 -2.53
CA ALA A 191 20.89 -7.63 -1.79
C ALA A 191 21.36 -7.14 -0.42
N LYS A 192 22.58 -7.48 0.04
CA LYS A 192 23.07 -7.11 1.37
C LYS A 192 22.93 -5.62 1.72
N PRO A 193 23.27 -4.66 0.84
CA PRO A 193 23.12 -3.24 1.16
C PRO A 193 21.68 -2.85 1.53
N PHE A 194 20.69 -3.48 0.88
CA PHE A 194 19.28 -3.26 1.18
C PHE A 194 18.86 -3.98 2.48
N VAL A 195 19.22 -5.26 2.61
CA VAL A 195 18.81 -6.11 3.74
C VAL A 195 19.43 -5.64 5.07
N ASP A 196 20.68 -5.18 5.05
CA ASP A 196 21.39 -4.74 6.25
C ASP A 196 20.75 -3.48 6.86
N ARG A 197 20.24 -2.57 6.02
CA ARG A 197 19.53 -1.37 6.47
C ARG A 197 18.18 -1.70 7.07
N ILE A 198 17.44 -2.64 6.47
CA ILE A 198 16.21 -3.15 7.04
C ILE A 198 16.47 -3.87 8.37
N ARG A 199 17.55 -4.66 8.48
CA ARG A 199 17.93 -5.31 9.73
C ARG A 199 18.21 -4.29 10.83
N GLU A 200 18.85 -3.17 10.50
CA GLU A 200 19.09 -2.11 11.46
C GLU A 200 17.78 -1.42 11.90
N ILE A 201 16.86 -1.13 10.97
CA ILE A 201 15.52 -0.63 11.30
C ILE A 201 14.81 -1.62 12.23
N ALA A 202 14.82 -2.91 11.91
CA ALA A 202 14.21 -3.96 12.72
C ALA A 202 14.77 -3.94 14.15
N ASN A 203 16.10 -3.84 14.32
CA ASN A 203 16.73 -3.78 15.63
C ASN A 203 16.27 -2.57 16.45
N ILE A 204 16.06 -1.42 15.80
CA ILE A 204 15.50 -0.24 16.48
C ILE A 204 14.04 -0.50 16.87
N THR A 205 13.23 -1.03 15.96
CA THR A 205 11.83 -1.41 16.18
C THR A 205 11.69 -2.37 17.36
N TRP A 206 12.50 -3.43 17.40
CA TRP A 206 12.51 -4.39 18.50
C TRP A 206 12.84 -3.75 19.83
N ARG A 207 13.91 -2.94 19.93
CA ARG A 207 14.23 -2.24 21.19
C ARG A 207 13.09 -1.33 21.64
N THR A 208 12.37 -0.70 20.73
CA THR A 208 11.18 0.10 21.07
C THR A 208 10.04 -0.79 21.56
N GLN A 209 9.77 -1.91 20.89
CA GLN A 209 8.74 -2.87 21.30
C GLN A 209 9.07 -3.50 22.65
N SER A 210 10.29 -4.00 22.86
CA SER A 210 10.73 -4.59 24.13
C SER A 210 10.60 -3.61 25.29
N ARG A 211 10.92 -2.33 25.10
CA ARG A 211 10.73 -1.30 26.13
C ARG A 211 9.26 -1.06 26.45
N ALA A 212 8.40 -1.01 25.43
CA ALA A 212 6.97 -0.78 25.61
C ALA A 212 6.26 -1.98 26.27
N GLU A 213 6.72 -3.20 25.96
CA GLU A 213 6.22 -4.47 26.51
C GLU A 213 6.94 -4.91 27.79
N GLU A 214 7.73 -4.03 28.40
CA GLU A 214 8.47 -4.28 29.66
C GLU A 214 9.35 -5.55 29.66
N LEU A 215 9.86 -5.94 28.50
CA LEU A 215 10.80 -7.05 28.37
C LEU A 215 12.17 -6.66 28.97
N PRO A 216 12.93 -7.64 29.51
CA PRO A 216 14.31 -7.40 29.94
C PRO A 216 15.14 -6.75 28.83
N SER A 217 15.98 -5.77 29.18
CA SER A 217 16.78 -4.99 28.23
C SER A 217 17.65 -5.82 27.28
N ASP A 218 18.05 -7.02 27.71
CA ASP A 218 18.90 -7.93 26.96
C ASP A 218 18.10 -8.99 26.17
N THR A 219 16.78 -8.85 26.07
CA THR A 219 15.95 -9.80 25.32
C THR A 219 16.31 -9.71 23.83
N PRO A 220 16.91 -10.77 23.25
CA PRO A 220 17.26 -10.76 21.84
C PRO A 220 15.99 -10.78 20.98
N MET A 221 16.06 -10.16 19.81
CA MET A 221 15.00 -10.28 18.81
C MET A 221 14.95 -11.71 18.31
N SER A 222 13.84 -12.41 18.57
CA SER A 222 13.59 -13.75 18.03
C SER A 222 12.67 -13.64 16.81
N LEU A 223 13.26 -13.61 15.61
CA LEU A 223 12.54 -13.69 14.35
C LEU A 223 12.31 -15.17 13.99
N ILE A 224 11.57 -15.88 14.85
CA ILE A 224 11.19 -17.30 14.76
C ILE A 224 12.19 -18.19 13.99
N SER A 225 13.18 -18.68 14.74
CA SER A 225 13.70 -20.04 14.61
C SER A 225 14.21 -20.48 15.99
N ASN A 226 13.36 -21.17 16.75
CA ASN A 226 13.86 -22.12 17.73
C ASN A 226 14.02 -23.44 16.98
N ASP A 227 15.18 -23.67 16.38
CA ASP A 227 15.63 -25.04 16.08
C ASP A 227 15.92 -25.75 17.42
N ASP A 228 14.87 -25.98 18.20
CA ASP A 228 14.86 -27.00 19.24
C ASP A 228 14.67 -28.35 18.57
N ASN A 229 15.68 -28.76 17.81
CA ASN A 229 15.95 -30.17 17.59
C ASN A 229 17.42 -30.49 17.88
N LYS A 230 17.86 -30.08 19.08
CA LYS A 230 18.79 -30.90 19.86
C LYS A 230 18.05 -32.16 20.35
N ALA A 231 17.79 -33.09 19.45
CA ALA A 231 17.59 -34.48 19.84
C ALA A 231 18.97 -35.15 19.89
N ASN A 232 19.62 -35.04 21.05
CA ASN A 232 20.63 -35.99 21.47
C ASN A 232 20.00 -37.39 21.53
N LYS A 233 20.36 -38.28 20.60
CA LYS A 233 20.74 -39.68 20.88
C LYS A 233 21.29 -40.37 19.63
#